data_AF-A0A090R3I8-F1
#
_entry.id   AF-A0A090R3I8-F1
#
_cell.length_a   1.000
_cell.length_b   1.000
_cell.length_c   1.000
_cell.angle_alpha   90.00
_cell.angle_beta   90.00
_cell.angle_gamma   90.00
#
_symmetry.space_group_name_H-M   'P 1'
#
loop_
_entity.id
_entity.type
_entity.pdbx_description
1 polymer ?
#
loop_
_entity_poly.entity_id
_entity_poly.type
_entity_poly.pdbx_seq_one_letter_code
_entity_poly.pdbx_strand_id
1 'polypeptide(L)'
;MEYVELRSVDNNPYLPVGIDESQSHFLDAFLTYCALAPSPELEPEEMAIIQLRQELVATEGRKPGLMLPTVDGAQPLAAMGESLLAAMQPLVAALDSAYGMPEAGYQSSLQRQQDKFADSTLTPSAQLLADLQRDGVSYRTFVLQLAQQHHAVLQQAAVNADDVAQLQALAVSSIAAQQQKEAQDTLSFDDFLREKNTLSSTCE
;
A
#
# COMPACT_ATOMS: atom_id res chain seq x y z
N MET A 1 -16.90 8.85 8.83
CA MET A 1 -15.63 8.25 8.34
C MET A 1 -15.08 7.38 9.47
N GLU A 2 -14.93 6.08 9.27
CA GLU A 2 -14.47 5.13 10.30
C GLU A 2 -13.01 4.68 10.09
N TYR A 3 -12.56 4.55 8.84
CA TYR A 3 -11.18 4.25 8.46
C TYR A 3 -10.86 4.80 7.05
N VAL A 4 -9.58 4.76 6.65
CA VAL A 4 -9.10 5.10 5.30
C VAL A 4 -8.52 3.85 4.63
N GLU A 5 -8.91 3.59 3.39
CA GLU A 5 -8.36 2.49 2.56
C GLU A 5 -7.31 3.04 1.59
N LEU A 6 -6.03 2.69 1.78
CA LEU A 6 -4.96 3.05 0.85
C LEU A 6 -4.84 1.99 -0.26
N ARG A 7 -5.15 2.39 -1.50
CA ARG A 7 -5.24 1.47 -2.66
C ARG A 7 -4.10 1.58 -3.67
N SER A 8 -3.13 2.45 -3.41
CA SER A 8 -2.02 2.76 -4.31
C SER A 8 -0.76 1.93 -4.06
N VAL A 9 -0.80 0.99 -3.13
CA VAL A 9 0.37 0.16 -2.77
C VAL A 9 0.41 -1.07 -3.68
N ASP A 10 1.48 -1.18 -4.46
CA ASP A 10 1.75 -2.38 -5.25
C ASP A 10 2.18 -3.55 -4.36
N ASN A 11 1.82 -4.77 -4.76
CA ASN A 11 2.35 -5.98 -4.14
C ASN A 11 3.86 -6.07 -4.39
N ASN A 12 4.64 -6.23 -3.32
CA ASN A 12 6.08 -6.47 -3.41
C ASN A 12 6.35 -7.93 -3.84
N PRO A 13 6.82 -8.17 -5.08
CA PRO A 13 6.99 -9.52 -5.60
C PRO A 13 8.06 -10.33 -4.87
N TYR A 14 8.94 -9.68 -4.10
CA TYR A 14 9.98 -10.34 -3.31
C TYR A 14 9.48 -10.88 -1.96
N LEU A 15 8.26 -10.52 -1.56
CA LEU A 15 7.69 -10.91 -0.27
C LEU A 15 6.59 -11.97 -0.46
N PRO A 16 6.60 -13.07 0.29
CA PRO A 16 5.62 -14.16 0.13
C PRO A 16 4.16 -13.72 0.30
N VAL A 17 3.91 -12.73 1.17
CA VAL A 17 2.58 -12.16 1.44
C VAL A 17 2.40 -10.77 0.83
N GLY A 18 3.36 -10.30 0.04
CA GLY A 18 3.31 -9.06 -0.73
C GLY A 18 3.57 -7.75 0.03
N ILE A 19 3.71 -7.80 1.34
CA ILE A 19 4.08 -6.67 2.21
C ILE A 19 4.84 -7.21 3.43
N ASP A 20 5.73 -6.41 4.01
CA ASP A 20 6.42 -6.75 5.27
C ASP A 20 6.08 -5.75 6.40
N GLU A 21 6.57 -6.08 7.60
CA GLU A 21 6.42 -5.25 8.79
C GLU A 21 7.01 -3.85 8.58
N SER A 22 8.17 -3.73 7.93
CA SER A 22 8.80 -2.44 7.68
C SER A 22 7.97 -1.56 6.75
N GLN A 23 7.37 -2.11 5.70
CA GLN A 23 6.45 -1.39 4.83
C GLN A 23 5.20 -0.97 5.60
N SER A 24 4.69 -1.84 6.48
CA SER A 24 3.53 -1.57 7.30
C SER A 24 3.77 -0.42 8.31
N HIS A 25 4.90 -0.44 9.01
CA HIS A 25 5.31 0.65 9.92
C HIS A 25 5.47 1.98 9.20
N PHE A 26 6.06 1.97 7.99
CA PHE A 26 6.18 3.20 7.22
C PHE A 26 4.81 3.76 6.80
N LEU A 27 3.91 2.90 6.30
CA LEU A 27 2.56 3.33 5.91
C LEU A 27 1.75 3.87 7.10
N ASP A 28 1.85 3.22 8.26
CA ASP A 28 1.20 3.66 9.49
C ASP A 28 1.72 5.03 9.95
N ALA A 29 3.05 5.23 9.97
CA ALA A 29 3.64 6.53 10.27
C ALA A 29 3.28 7.61 9.23
N PHE A 30 3.27 7.26 7.94
CA PHE A 30 2.92 8.18 6.86
C PHE A 30 1.46 8.64 6.96
N LEU A 31 0.53 7.71 7.17
CA LEU A 31 -0.90 8.04 7.33
C LEU A 31 -1.15 8.83 8.62
N THR A 32 -0.47 8.47 9.71
CA THR A 32 -0.53 9.22 10.97
C THR A 32 0.01 10.64 10.78
N TYR A 33 1.12 10.81 10.05
CA TYR A 33 1.64 12.13 9.71
C TYR A 33 0.64 12.94 8.88
N CYS A 34 0.03 12.34 7.85
CA CYS A 34 -1.00 13.01 7.04
C CYS A 34 -2.20 13.46 7.87
N ALA A 35 -2.58 12.72 8.91
CA ALA A 35 -3.67 13.10 9.81
C ALA A 35 -3.32 14.27 10.75
N LEU A 36 -2.03 14.46 11.05
CA LEU A 36 -1.54 15.50 11.97
C LEU A 36 -1.07 16.77 11.23
N ALA A 37 -0.58 16.62 10.01
CA ALA A 37 -0.06 17.72 9.22
C ALA A 37 -1.19 18.67 8.79
N PRO A 38 -0.93 20.00 8.69
CA PRO A 38 -1.88 20.93 8.11
C PRO A 38 -2.26 20.51 6.69
N SER A 39 -3.56 20.40 6.43
CA SER A 39 -4.13 20.03 5.13
C SER A 39 -5.23 21.02 4.77
N PRO A 40 -4.89 22.20 4.20
CA PRO A 40 -5.89 23.14 3.71
C PRO A 40 -6.74 22.51 2.59
N GLU A 41 -7.91 23.12 2.32
CA GLU A 41 -8.72 22.73 1.17
C GLU A 41 -7.93 22.91 -0.12
N LEU A 42 -8.09 21.97 -1.04
CA LEU A 42 -7.39 21.97 -2.32
C LEU A 42 -8.21 22.71 -3.38
N GLU A 43 -7.56 23.64 -4.06
CA GLU A 43 -8.12 24.29 -5.25
C GLU A 43 -8.04 23.34 -6.47
N PRO A 44 -8.90 23.51 -7.48
CA PRO A 44 -8.91 22.65 -8.68
C PRO A 44 -7.56 22.57 -9.41
N GLU A 45 -6.79 23.67 -9.42
CA GLU A 45 -5.45 23.70 -10.00
C GLU A 45 -4.45 22.83 -9.22
N GLU A 46 -4.52 22.87 -7.88
CA GLU A 46 -3.66 22.06 -7.00
C GLU A 46 -3.97 20.57 -7.17
N MET A 47 -5.25 20.21 -7.29
CA MET A 47 -5.66 18.84 -7.57
C MET A 47 -5.07 18.32 -8.90
N ALA A 48 -5.11 19.13 -9.95
CA ALA A 48 -4.52 18.77 -11.25
C ALA A 48 -2.99 18.59 -11.16
N ILE A 49 -2.31 19.47 -10.41
CA ILE A 49 -0.87 19.35 -10.15
C ILE A 49 -0.56 18.05 -9.39
N ILE A 50 -1.34 17.71 -8.36
CA ILE A 50 -1.16 16.47 -7.58
C ILE A 50 -1.31 15.24 -8.48
N GLN A 51 -2.33 15.21 -9.33
CA GLN A 51 -2.53 14.10 -10.26
C GLN A 51 -1.36 13.95 -11.24
N LEU A 52 -0.86 15.08 -11.79
CA LEU A 52 0.31 15.08 -12.67
C LEU A 52 1.57 14.59 -11.96
N ARG A 53 1.78 14.99 -10.69
CA ARG A 53 2.92 14.49 -9.89
C ARG A 53 2.87 12.98 -9.73
N GLN A 54 1.69 12.43 -9.43
CA GLN A 54 1.51 10.98 -9.26
C GLN A 54 1.87 10.25 -10.56
N GLU A 55 1.41 10.74 -11.70
CA GLU A 55 1.73 10.16 -13.02
C GLU A 55 3.24 10.25 -13.33
N LEU A 56 3.87 11.39 -13.09
CA LEU A 56 5.31 11.58 -13.28
C LEU A 56 6.15 10.64 -12.41
N VAL A 57 5.77 10.46 -11.14
CA VAL A 57 6.51 9.54 -10.25
C VAL A 57 6.27 8.09 -10.65
N ALA A 58 5.05 7.72 -11.05
CA ALA A 58 4.74 6.36 -11.50
C ALA A 58 5.52 5.98 -12.77
N THR A 59 5.71 6.92 -13.70
CA THR A 59 6.34 6.67 -15.00
C THR A 59 7.84 6.96 -15.04
N GLU A 60 8.28 8.02 -14.36
CA GLU A 60 9.66 8.54 -14.40
C GLU A 60 10.31 8.69 -13.01
N GLY A 61 9.71 8.21 -11.93
CA GLY A 61 10.15 8.48 -10.55
C GLY A 61 11.59 8.10 -10.20
N ARG A 62 12.23 7.22 -10.98
CA ARG A 62 13.64 6.84 -10.81
C ARG A 62 14.63 7.66 -11.65
N LYS A 63 14.14 8.56 -12.49
CA LYS A 63 14.96 9.43 -13.35
C LYS A 63 15.76 10.41 -12.49
N PRO A 64 17.10 10.40 -12.57
CA PRO A 64 17.93 11.35 -11.83
C PRO A 64 17.55 12.81 -12.18
N GLY A 65 17.38 13.64 -11.14
CA GLY A 65 17.02 15.04 -11.32
C GLY A 65 15.58 15.29 -11.80
N LEU A 66 14.66 14.33 -11.61
CA LEU A 66 13.25 14.54 -11.91
C LEU A 66 12.71 15.77 -11.15
N MET A 67 12.09 16.68 -11.89
CA MET A 67 11.45 17.88 -11.36
C MET A 67 9.94 17.67 -11.36
N LEU A 68 9.30 17.93 -10.21
CA LEU A 68 7.86 17.87 -10.03
C LEU A 68 7.25 19.27 -10.06
N PRO A 69 6.11 19.48 -10.74
CA PRO A 69 5.45 20.78 -10.79
C PRO A 69 4.92 21.18 -9.41
N THR A 70 4.99 22.45 -9.04
CA THR A 70 4.29 23.02 -7.88
C THR A 70 3.65 24.34 -8.24
N VAL A 71 2.74 24.84 -7.40
CA VAL A 71 2.12 26.17 -7.59
C VAL A 71 3.17 27.29 -7.66
N ASP A 72 4.28 27.14 -6.91
CA ASP A 72 5.39 28.09 -6.86
C ASP A 72 6.51 27.78 -7.86
N GLY A 73 6.29 26.82 -8.77
CA GLY A 73 7.28 26.37 -9.75
C GLY A 73 7.86 24.98 -9.46
N ALA A 74 8.58 24.41 -10.42
CA ALA A 74 9.04 23.03 -10.32
C ALA A 74 10.12 22.82 -9.24
N GLN A 75 10.03 21.72 -8.49
CA GLN A 75 10.98 21.36 -7.45
C GLN A 75 11.54 19.93 -7.66
N PRO A 76 12.78 19.63 -7.25
CA PRO A 76 13.32 18.28 -7.38
C PRO A 76 12.55 17.26 -6.53
N LEU A 77 12.21 16.09 -7.11
CA LEU A 77 11.55 14.99 -6.40
C LEU A 77 12.29 14.62 -5.11
N ALA A 78 13.62 14.49 -5.17
CA ALA A 78 14.45 14.12 -4.02
C ALA A 78 14.32 15.12 -2.87
N ALA A 79 14.39 16.43 -3.17
CA ALA A 79 14.25 17.47 -2.15
C ALA A 79 12.86 17.46 -1.50
N MET A 80 11.80 17.25 -2.28
CA MET A 80 10.44 17.14 -1.75
C MET A 80 10.28 15.92 -0.84
N GLY A 81 10.79 14.76 -1.26
CA GLY A 81 10.75 13.52 -0.49
C GLY A 81 11.56 13.59 0.81
N GLU A 82 12.80 14.08 0.73
CA GLU A 82 13.68 14.25 1.90
C GLU A 82 13.07 15.19 2.93
N SER A 83 12.49 16.31 2.49
CA SER A 83 11.80 17.27 3.37
C SER A 83 10.61 16.61 4.10
N LEU A 84 9.79 15.86 3.37
CA LEU A 84 8.66 15.12 3.94
C LEU A 84 9.12 14.08 4.97
N LEU A 85 10.11 13.26 4.62
CA LEU A 85 10.62 12.21 5.52
C LEU A 85 11.29 12.81 6.76
N ALA A 86 12.01 13.93 6.61
CA ALA A 86 12.59 14.65 7.75
C ALA A 86 11.51 15.19 8.70
N ALA A 87 10.40 15.69 8.16
CA ALA A 87 9.27 16.17 8.97
C ALA A 87 8.56 15.04 9.76
N MET A 88 8.66 13.80 9.28
CA MET A 88 8.14 12.62 9.99
C MET A 88 9.04 12.13 11.13
N GLN A 89 10.30 12.57 11.22
CA GLN A 89 11.28 12.05 12.20
C GLN A 89 10.79 12.14 13.67
N PRO A 90 10.21 13.26 14.14
CA PRO A 90 9.74 13.35 15.52
C PRO A 90 8.58 12.38 15.80
N LEU A 91 7.72 12.13 14.81
CA LEU A 91 6.59 11.22 14.92
C LEU A 91 7.07 9.77 15.07
N VAL A 92 7.97 9.31 14.20
CA VAL A 92 8.45 7.92 14.25
C VAL A 92 9.21 7.63 15.54
N ALA A 93 9.96 8.60 16.08
CA ALA A 93 10.63 8.46 17.38
C ALA A 93 9.62 8.34 18.54
N ALA A 94 8.51 9.09 18.49
CA ALA A 94 7.45 9.00 19.49
C ALA A 94 6.72 7.64 19.42
N LEU A 95 6.44 7.14 18.22
CA LEU A 95 5.82 5.83 18.02
C LEU A 95 6.70 4.69 18.54
N ASP A 96 8.00 4.71 18.22
CA ASP A 96 8.95 3.71 18.74
C ASP A 96 9.01 3.72 20.27
N SER A 97 9.01 4.90 20.88
CA SER A 97 8.98 5.04 22.34
C SER A 97 7.67 4.54 22.95
N ALA A 98 6.54 4.77 22.30
CA ALA A 98 5.22 4.38 22.81
C ALA A 98 5.01 2.87 22.74
N TYR A 99 5.47 2.22 21.67
CA TYR A 99 5.32 0.77 21.45
C TYR A 99 6.53 -0.06 21.90
N GLY A 100 7.62 0.58 22.34
CA GLY A 100 8.82 -0.10 22.81
C GLY A 100 9.59 -0.83 21.70
N MET A 101 9.72 -0.20 20.52
CA MET A 101 10.31 -0.81 19.31
C MET A 101 11.62 -0.12 18.83
N PRO A 102 12.72 -0.18 19.59
CA PRO A 102 13.90 0.66 19.30
C PRO A 102 14.77 0.22 18.10
N GLU A 103 14.78 -1.07 17.70
CA GLU A 103 15.75 -1.58 16.70
C GLU A 103 15.15 -1.85 15.30
N ALA A 104 13.87 -2.21 15.22
CA ALA A 104 13.17 -2.55 13.98
C ALA A 104 11.82 -1.81 13.80
N GLY A 105 11.60 -0.75 14.57
CA GLY A 105 10.36 0.01 14.56
C GLY A 105 10.26 1.03 13.44
N TYR A 106 9.50 2.08 13.70
CA TYR A 106 9.14 3.15 12.79
C TYR A 106 10.36 3.94 12.30
N GLN A 107 11.36 4.23 13.15
CA GLN A 107 12.56 4.94 12.70
C GLN A 107 13.35 4.15 11.65
N SER A 108 13.49 2.83 11.83
CA SER A 108 14.17 1.96 10.86
C SER A 108 13.41 1.92 9.53
N SER A 109 12.08 1.88 9.58
CA SER A 109 11.25 1.92 8.39
C SER A 109 11.37 3.24 7.60
N LEU A 110 11.51 4.36 8.32
CA LEU A 110 11.69 5.70 7.74
C LEU A 110 13.06 5.82 7.08
N GLN A 111 14.12 5.35 7.75
CA GLN A 111 15.48 5.34 7.21
C GLN A 111 15.55 4.59 5.88
N ARG A 112 14.89 3.42 5.78
CA ARG A 112 14.83 2.65 4.52
C ARG A 112 14.16 3.41 3.38
N GLN A 113 13.25 4.35 3.66
CA GLN A 113 12.69 5.20 2.60
C GLN A 113 13.61 6.36 2.26
N GLN A 114 14.32 6.93 3.25
CA GLN A 114 15.33 7.97 3.02
C GLN A 114 16.45 7.44 2.13
N ASP A 115 16.91 6.20 2.38
CA ASP A 115 17.94 5.54 1.57
C ASP A 115 17.54 5.42 0.09
N LYS A 116 16.25 5.23 -0.22
CA LYS A 116 15.76 5.15 -1.61
C LYS A 116 15.79 6.49 -2.34
N PHE A 117 15.74 7.62 -1.62
CA PHE A 117 15.93 8.94 -2.22
C PHE A 117 17.42 9.22 -2.46
N ALA A 118 18.30 8.76 -1.57
CA ALA A 118 19.75 8.84 -1.75
C ALA A 118 20.25 7.91 -2.87
N ASP A 119 19.66 6.72 -3.00
CA ASP A 119 19.97 5.72 -4.02
C ASP A 119 18.70 5.06 -4.57
N SER A 120 18.27 5.50 -5.76
CA SER A 120 17.06 4.98 -6.40
C SER A 120 17.17 3.51 -6.82
N THR A 121 18.35 2.91 -6.80
CA THR A 121 18.54 1.47 -7.06
C THR A 121 17.98 0.59 -5.95
N LEU A 122 17.76 1.14 -4.75
CA LEU A 122 17.15 0.46 -3.61
C LEU A 122 15.62 0.35 -3.71
N THR A 123 15.00 0.98 -4.72
CA THR A 123 13.57 0.85 -4.96
C THR A 123 13.23 -0.54 -5.51
N PRO A 124 12.09 -1.16 -5.12
CA PRO A 124 11.70 -2.46 -5.65
C PRO A 124 11.59 -2.51 -7.18
N SER A 125 11.19 -1.40 -7.81
CA SER A 125 11.11 -1.30 -9.27
C SER A 125 12.48 -1.27 -9.95
N ALA A 126 13.53 -0.71 -9.30
CA ALA A 126 14.90 -0.79 -9.79
C ALA A 126 15.50 -2.20 -9.59
N GLN A 127 15.29 -2.80 -8.42
CA GLN A 127 15.77 -4.14 -8.09
C GLN A 127 15.19 -5.18 -9.07
N LEU A 128 13.88 -5.10 -9.32
CA LEU A 128 13.19 -5.97 -10.27
C LEU A 128 13.77 -5.82 -11.68
N LEU A 129 13.97 -4.60 -12.16
CA LEU A 129 14.56 -4.38 -13.48
C LEU A 129 16.00 -4.91 -13.56
N ALA A 130 16.80 -4.72 -12.51
CA ALA A 130 18.16 -5.22 -12.44
C ALA A 130 18.20 -6.75 -12.47
N ASP A 131 17.31 -7.43 -11.75
CA ASP A 131 17.21 -8.90 -11.76
C ASP A 131 16.81 -9.43 -13.14
N LEU A 132 15.82 -8.80 -13.80
CA LEU A 132 15.43 -9.18 -15.16
C LEU A 132 16.59 -9.06 -16.15
N GLN A 133 17.39 -7.99 -16.03
CA GLN A 133 18.56 -7.76 -16.88
C GLN A 133 19.69 -8.75 -16.58
N ARG A 134 19.97 -9.00 -15.30
CA ARG A 134 21.00 -9.94 -14.84
C ARG A 134 20.71 -11.36 -15.31
N ASP A 135 19.47 -11.80 -15.15
CA ASP A 135 19.06 -13.18 -15.42
C ASP A 135 18.69 -13.39 -16.90
N GLY A 136 18.52 -12.31 -17.67
CA GLY A 136 18.20 -12.35 -19.09
C GLY A 136 16.84 -12.98 -19.39
N VAL A 137 15.88 -12.87 -18.46
CA VAL A 137 14.56 -13.49 -18.54
C VAL A 137 13.45 -12.48 -18.73
N SER A 138 12.31 -12.95 -19.26
CA SER A 138 11.10 -12.13 -19.32
C SER A 138 10.51 -11.89 -17.94
N TYR A 139 9.78 -10.78 -17.77
CA TYR A 139 9.03 -10.48 -16.55
C TYR A 139 8.14 -11.64 -16.09
N ARG A 140 7.38 -12.24 -17.03
CA ARG A 140 6.49 -13.37 -16.74
C ARG A 140 7.25 -14.56 -16.17
N THR A 141 8.40 -14.88 -16.74
CA THR A 141 9.25 -15.99 -16.29
C THR A 141 9.75 -15.74 -14.87
N PHE A 142 10.25 -14.53 -14.61
CA PHE A 142 10.79 -14.16 -13.31
C PHE A 142 9.73 -14.18 -12.20
N VAL A 143 8.57 -13.56 -12.44
CA VAL A 143 7.49 -13.55 -11.44
C VAL A 143 6.93 -14.95 -11.20
N LEU A 144 6.91 -15.83 -12.21
CA LEU A 144 6.53 -17.24 -12.00
C LEU A 144 7.54 -17.97 -11.12
N GLN A 145 8.84 -17.70 -11.27
CA GLN A 145 9.88 -18.26 -10.41
C GLN A 145 9.71 -17.80 -8.96
N LEU A 146 9.47 -16.50 -8.73
CA LEU A 146 9.17 -15.96 -7.41
C LEU A 146 7.91 -16.61 -6.81
N ALA A 147 6.83 -16.74 -7.59
CA ALA A 147 5.60 -17.38 -7.13
C ALA A 147 5.84 -18.84 -6.70
N GLN A 148 6.65 -19.60 -7.45
CA GLN A 148 7.02 -20.98 -7.09
C GLN A 148 7.85 -21.05 -5.81
N GLN A 149 8.79 -20.11 -5.63
CA GLN A 149 9.59 -20.01 -4.40
C GLN A 149 8.70 -19.68 -3.19
N HIS A 150 7.84 -18.67 -3.32
CA HIS A 150 6.89 -18.29 -2.26
C HIS A 150 5.95 -19.43 -1.91
N HIS A 151 5.44 -20.15 -2.92
CA HIS A 151 4.61 -21.34 -2.71
C HIS A 151 5.33 -22.41 -1.89
N ALA A 152 6.59 -22.72 -2.23
CA ALA A 152 7.37 -23.71 -1.51
C ALA A 152 7.63 -23.30 -0.05
N VAL A 153 7.92 -22.00 0.20
CA VAL A 153 8.10 -21.45 1.55
C VAL A 153 6.80 -21.56 2.36
N LEU A 154 5.67 -21.14 1.79
CA LEU A 154 4.37 -21.14 2.47
C LEU A 154 3.87 -22.56 2.76
N GLN A 155 4.15 -23.52 1.88
CA GLN A 155 3.82 -24.94 2.14
C GLN A 155 4.58 -25.54 3.33
N GLN A 156 5.77 -25.02 3.62
CA GLN A 156 6.59 -25.49 4.74
C GLN A 156 6.29 -24.76 6.05
N ALA A 157 5.53 -23.66 6.00
CA ALA A 157 5.18 -22.89 7.18
C ALA A 157 4.27 -23.71 8.10
N ALA A 158 4.66 -23.84 9.36
CA ALA A 158 3.80 -24.45 10.37
C ALA A 158 2.60 -23.54 10.64
N VAL A 159 1.40 -24.12 10.63
CA VAL A 159 0.16 -23.42 10.99
C VAL A 159 -0.36 -24.00 12.29
N ASN A 160 -0.81 -23.15 13.20
CA ASN A 160 -1.40 -23.59 14.45
C ASN A 160 -2.67 -24.40 14.17
N ALA A 161 -2.82 -25.55 14.83
CA ALA A 161 -4.00 -26.39 14.70
C ALA A 161 -5.30 -25.66 15.09
N ASP A 162 -5.23 -24.75 16.06
CA ASP A 162 -6.38 -23.93 16.47
C ASP A 162 -6.79 -22.96 15.35
N ASP A 163 -5.83 -22.32 14.68
CA ASP A 163 -6.09 -21.45 13.53
C ASP A 163 -6.72 -22.24 12.38
N VAL A 164 -6.22 -23.45 12.11
CA VAL A 164 -6.80 -24.34 11.09
C VAL A 164 -8.25 -24.69 11.43
N ALA A 165 -8.53 -25.07 12.69
CA ALA A 165 -9.87 -25.40 13.13
C ALA A 165 -10.82 -24.19 13.02
N GLN A 166 -10.34 -22.99 13.39
CA GLN A 166 -11.10 -21.75 13.26
C GLN A 166 -11.42 -21.44 11.78
N LEU A 167 -10.44 -21.52 10.89
CA LEU A 167 -10.63 -21.27 9.46
C LEU A 167 -11.60 -22.28 8.83
N GLN A 168 -11.54 -23.55 9.23
CA GLN A 168 -12.49 -24.58 8.79
C GLN A 168 -13.91 -24.27 9.27
N ALA A 169 -14.08 -23.85 10.52
CA ALA A 169 -15.38 -23.46 11.05
C ALA A 169 -15.95 -22.23 10.32
N LEU A 170 -15.11 -21.25 9.99
CA LEU A 170 -15.48 -20.07 9.19
C LEU A 170 -15.90 -20.44 7.76
N ALA A 171 -15.22 -21.41 7.13
CA ALA A 171 -15.61 -21.90 5.81
C ALA A 171 -17.02 -22.53 5.85
N VAL A 172 -17.31 -23.37 6.85
CA VAL A 172 -18.63 -23.98 7.00
C VAL A 172 -19.71 -22.93 7.29
N SER A 173 -19.44 -22.01 8.22
CA SER A 173 -20.43 -21.00 8.62
C SER A 173 -20.72 -19.99 7.49
N SER A 174 -19.71 -19.59 6.72
CA SER A 174 -19.90 -18.67 5.59
C SER A 174 -20.80 -19.25 4.50
N ILE A 175 -20.65 -20.54 4.18
CA ILE A 175 -21.52 -21.24 3.21
C ILE A 175 -22.95 -21.31 3.75
N ALA A 176 -23.14 -21.64 5.02
CA ALA A 176 -24.47 -21.66 5.63
C ALA A 176 -25.12 -20.26 5.64
N ALA A 177 -24.35 -19.21 5.94
CA ALA A 177 -24.83 -17.83 5.91
C ALA A 177 -25.21 -17.39 4.48
N GLN A 178 -24.44 -17.81 3.47
CA GLN A 178 -24.78 -17.59 2.07
C GLN A 178 -26.12 -18.24 1.72
N GLN A 179 -26.29 -19.54 2.01
CA GLN A 179 -27.54 -20.26 1.73
C GLN A 179 -28.75 -19.64 2.45
N GLN A 180 -28.55 -19.19 3.68
CA GLN A 180 -29.61 -18.50 4.43
C GLN A 180 -30.01 -17.19 3.75
N LYS A 181 -29.04 -16.39 3.29
CA LYS A 181 -29.32 -15.14 2.54
C LYS A 181 -30.09 -15.45 1.25
N GLU A 182 -29.62 -16.41 0.46
CA GLU A 182 -30.26 -16.82 -0.79
C GLU A 182 -31.69 -17.35 -0.57
N ALA A 183 -31.95 -18.05 0.55
CA ALA A 183 -33.29 -18.52 0.89
C ALA A 183 -34.23 -17.41 1.43
N GLN A 184 -33.66 -16.29 1.88
CA GLN A 184 -34.39 -15.13 2.40
C GLN A 184 -34.60 -14.04 1.34
N ASP A 185 -34.00 -14.18 0.16
CA ASP A 185 -34.20 -13.24 -0.94
C ASP A 185 -35.65 -13.29 -1.45
N THR A 186 -36.35 -12.18 -1.29
CA THR A 186 -37.76 -12.03 -1.69
C THR A 186 -37.92 -11.24 -2.99
N LEU A 187 -36.87 -10.53 -3.41
CA LEU A 187 -36.86 -9.73 -4.64
C LEU A 187 -36.19 -10.49 -5.77
N SER A 188 -36.68 -10.27 -6.99
CA SER A 188 -35.89 -10.63 -8.17
C SER A 188 -34.61 -9.79 -8.19
N PHE A 189 -33.55 -10.29 -8.81
CA PHE A 189 -32.29 -9.54 -8.93
C PHE A 189 -32.50 -8.18 -9.63
N ASP A 190 -33.38 -8.12 -10.63
CA ASP A 190 -33.70 -6.87 -11.34
C ASP A 190 -34.38 -5.84 -10.43
N ASP A 191 -35.30 -6.28 -9.57
CA ASP A 191 -35.99 -5.39 -8.64
C ASP A 191 -35.06 -4.90 -7.53
N PHE A 192 -34.18 -5.78 -7.02
CA PHE A 192 -33.12 -5.41 -6.09
C PHE A 192 -32.20 -4.32 -6.67
N LEU A 193 -31.76 -4.46 -7.94
CA LEU A 193 -30.94 -3.45 -8.60
C LEU A 193 -31.68 -2.12 -8.78
N ARG A 194 -32.97 -2.17 -9.14
CA ARG A 194 -33.80 -0.96 -9.28
C ARG A 194 -33.88 -0.22 -7.95
N GLU A 195 -34.19 -0.93 -6.87
CA GLU A 195 -34.28 -0.36 -5.52
C GLU A 195 -32.93 0.24 -5.09
N LYS A 196 -31.83 -0.51 -5.23
CA LYS A 196 -30.48 -0.05 -4.86
C LYS A 196 -30.07 1.23 -5.59
N ASN A 197 -30.39 1.34 -6.89
CA ASN A 197 -30.05 2.52 -7.69
C ASN A 197 -30.93 3.74 -7.37
N THR A 198 -32.10 3.54 -6.75
CA THR A 198 -32.99 4.64 -6.33
C THR A 198 -32.68 5.18 -4.94
N LEU A 199 -31.90 4.46 -4.11
CA LEU A 199 -31.51 4.90 -2.77
C LEU A 199 -30.54 6.11 -2.76
N SER A 200 -30.08 6.59 -3.91
CA SER A 200 -29.06 7.65 -4.04
C SER A 200 -29.57 9.10 -3.91
N SER A 201 -30.86 9.35 -3.67
CA SER A 201 -31.42 10.73 -3.77
C SER A 201 -31.69 11.45 -2.44
N THR A 202 -31.50 10.79 -1.30
CA THR A 202 -31.80 11.35 0.03
C THR A 202 -30.85 10.77 1.06
N CYS A 203 -29.62 11.28 1.09
CA CYS A 203 -28.73 11.15 2.23
C CYS A 203 -28.22 12.56 2.51
N GLU A 204 -28.97 13.30 3.34
CA GLU A 204 -28.38 14.35 4.18
C GLU A 204 -27.66 13.70 5.36
#